data_AF-A0A8J3SAB4-F1
#
_entry.id   AF-A0A8J3SAB4-F1
#
_cell.length_a   1.000
_cell.length_b   1.000
_cell.length_c   1.000
_cell.angle_alpha   90.00
_cell.angle_beta   90.00
_cell.angle_gamma   90.00
#
_symmetry.space_group_name_H-M   'P 1'
#
loop_
_entity.id
_entity.type
_entity.pdbx_description
1 polymer ?
#
loop_
_entity_poly.entity_id
_entity_poly.type
_entity_poly.pdbx_seq_one_letter_code
_entity_poly.pdbx_strand_id
1 'polypeptide(L)'
;MSAGGGTRAIIAALAANLSIAAAKFVAFAFTGSSAMLAEGIHSVADSGNQALLLIGGKRAARERTPEHPFGYGRERYFYAFVVAVVLFTIGAVFSLYEGWHKISHPEAIESPQWAFGVLIFAIIAETFSFRTAIKESNAVRGNQSWVAFIRRSKSPELPVIVLEDLGALLGLIFALFGVTMAVVTDNAVWDGIGTLMIGVLLAAIAVILAIETKSLLIGEGAGPEVEKRICDALQSTPEVSRIIHMRTLHLGPEEILVAAKIAVEHNDTAADVARGIDEAERRVREAVPDARVIYLEPDLYRQDRAAAPSGSA
;
A
#
# COMPACT_ATOMS: atom_id res chain seq x y z
N MET A 1 16.45 -5.39 0.33
CA MET A 1 16.79 -4.16 -0.45
C MET A 1 15.58 -3.26 -0.76
N SER A 2 14.35 -3.55 -0.30
CA SER A 2 13.13 -2.78 -0.66
C SER A 2 12.90 -1.47 0.11
N ALA A 3 13.50 -1.26 1.29
CA ALA A 3 13.23 -0.08 2.12
C ALA A 3 13.64 1.26 1.46
N GLY A 4 14.64 1.25 0.57
CA GLY A 4 15.12 2.46 -0.11
C GLY A 4 14.19 2.97 -1.21
N GLY A 5 13.59 2.07 -1.99
CA GLY A 5 12.75 2.43 -3.15
C GLY A 5 11.42 3.05 -2.74
N GLY A 6 10.76 2.49 -1.73
CA GLY A 6 9.52 3.04 -1.18
C GLY A 6 9.70 4.45 -0.62
N THR A 7 10.75 4.67 0.18
CA THR A 7 11.03 5.99 0.76
C THR A 7 11.25 7.06 -0.31
N ARG A 8 11.98 6.72 -1.40
CA ARG A 8 12.22 7.65 -2.50
C ARG A 8 10.93 8.02 -3.23
N ALA A 9 10.06 7.04 -3.50
CA ALA A 9 8.76 7.28 -4.12
C ALA A 9 7.89 8.19 -3.23
N ILE A 10 7.86 7.95 -1.92
CA ILE A 10 7.10 8.78 -0.96
C ILE A 10 7.62 10.23 -0.96
N ILE A 11 8.94 10.44 -0.96
CA ILE A 11 9.53 11.78 -0.99
C ILE A 11 9.23 12.51 -2.30
N ALA A 12 9.28 11.79 -3.44
CA ALA A 12 8.94 12.36 -4.74
C ALA A 12 7.47 12.82 -4.79
N ALA A 13 6.54 11.98 -4.33
CA ALA A 13 5.12 12.31 -4.24
C ALA A 13 4.87 13.49 -3.29
N LEU A 14 5.52 13.51 -2.13
CA LEU A 14 5.41 14.62 -1.19
C LEU A 14 5.89 15.94 -1.82
N ALA A 15 7.01 15.92 -2.53
CA ALA A 15 7.54 17.10 -3.21
C ALA A 15 6.60 17.59 -4.31
N ALA A 16 6.00 16.68 -5.08
CA ALA A 16 5.01 17.02 -6.10
C ALA A 16 3.77 17.67 -5.46
N ASN A 17 3.14 17.02 -4.48
CA ASN A 17 1.94 17.53 -3.80
C ASN A 17 2.17 18.91 -3.15
N LEU A 18 3.31 19.10 -2.48
CA LEU A 18 3.65 20.40 -1.91
C LEU A 18 3.91 21.48 -2.97
N SER A 19 4.51 21.11 -4.12
CA SER A 19 4.70 22.06 -5.22
C SER A 19 3.37 22.49 -5.86
N ILE A 20 2.42 21.57 -5.96
CA ILE A 20 1.05 21.83 -6.46
C ILE A 20 0.30 22.73 -5.48
N ALA A 21 0.38 22.43 -4.18
CA ALA A 21 -0.20 23.26 -3.14
C ALA A 21 0.35 24.70 -3.20
N ALA A 22 1.66 24.86 -3.37
CA ALA A 22 2.28 26.17 -3.53
C ALA A 22 1.75 26.90 -4.78
N ALA A 23 1.64 26.23 -5.92
CA ALA A 23 1.09 26.82 -7.14
C ALA A 23 -0.37 27.30 -6.95
N LYS A 24 -1.20 26.52 -6.26
CA LYS A 24 -2.59 26.88 -5.92
C LYS A 24 -2.67 28.07 -4.97
N PHE A 25 -1.82 28.14 -3.94
CA PHE A 25 -1.77 29.31 -3.06
C PHE A 25 -1.29 30.58 -3.78
N VAL A 26 -0.36 30.45 -4.72
CA VAL A 26 0.03 31.57 -5.59
C VAL A 26 -1.15 32.02 -6.43
N ALA A 27 -1.87 31.09 -7.08
CA ALA A 27 -3.07 31.42 -7.85
C ALA A 27 -4.14 32.10 -6.98
N PHE A 28 -4.34 31.64 -5.75
CA PHE A 28 -5.20 32.30 -4.78
C PHE A 28 -4.76 33.73 -4.48
N ALA A 29 -3.47 33.97 -4.22
CA ALA A 29 -2.95 35.30 -3.90
C ALA A 29 -3.20 36.33 -5.03
N PHE A 30 -3.21 35.88 -6.28
CA PHE A 30 -3.50 36.74 -7.45
C PHE A 30 -4.99 36.86 -7.80
N THR A 31 -5.78 35.81 -7.55
CA THR A 31 -7.22 35.80 -7.91
C THR A 31 -8.13 36.24 -6.78
N GLY A 32 -7.70 36.12 -5.53
CA GLY A 32 -8.56 36.29 -4.34
C GLY A 32 -9.63 35.20 -4.20
N SER A 33 -9.60 34.15 -5.04
CA SER A 33 -10.66 33.15 -5.12
C SER A 33 -10.66 32.22 -3.90
N SER A 34 -11.77 32.21 -3.15
CA SER A 34 -11.98 31.27 -2.05
C SER A 34 -11.89 29.80 -2.51
N ALA A 35 -12.31 29.51 -3.75
CA ALA A 35 -12.17 28.18 -4.36
C ALA A 35 -10.69 27.79 -4.52
N MET A 36 -9.83 28.69 -5.01
CA MET A 36 -8.39 28.43 -5.12
C MET A 36 -7.72 28.23 -3.76
N LEU A 37 -8.16 28.96 -2.72
CA LEU A 37 -7.68 28.75 -1.35
C LEU A 37 -8.07 27.36 -0.83
N ALA A 38 -9.33 26.97 -1.01
CA ALA A 38 -9.83 25.65 -0.61
C ALA A 38 -9.07 24.52 -1.32
N GLU A 39 -8.82 24.67 -2.62
CA GLU A 39 -8.00 23.71 -3.38
C GLU A 39 -6.54 23.66 -2.90
N GLY A 40 -5.96 24.80 -2.50
CA GLY A 40 -4.61 24.85 -1.93
C GLY A 40 -4.53 24.09 -0.60
N ILE A 41 -5.50 24.29 0.29
CA ILE A 41 -5.63 23.54 1.55
C ILE A 41 -5.82 22.04 1.27
N HIS A 42 -6.60 21.69 0.26
CA HIS A 42 -6.80 20.30 -0.15
C HIS A 42 -5.48 19.64 -0.54
N SER A 43 -4.66 20.27 -1.38
CA SER A 43 -3.36 19.71 -1.77
C SER A 43 -2.35 19.61 -0.61
N VAL A 44 -2.48 20.46 0.41
CA VAL A 44 -1.74 20.28 1.68
C VAL A 44 -2.25 19.05 2.44
N ALA A 45 -3.56 18.84 2.49
CA ALA A 45 -4.14 17.65 3.11
C ALA A 45 -3.71 16.37 2.38
N ASP A 46 -3.64 16.38 1.04
CA ASP A 46 -3.15 15.26 0.24
C ASP A 46 -1.70 14.92 0.55
N SER A 47 -0.85 15.93 0.80
CA SER A 47 0.52 15.72 1.28
C SER A 47 0.59 14.98 2.64
N GLY A 48 -0.52 14.97 3.38
CA GLY A 48 -0.72 14.18 4.59
C GLY A 48 -0.63 12.66 4.34
N ASN A 49 -0.99 12.17 3.15
CA ASN A 49 -0.84 10.76 2.77
C ASN A 49 0.62 10.31 2.92
N GLN A 50 1.53 11.05 2.27
CA GLN A 50 2.95 10.74 2.31
C GLN A 50 3.53 10.90 3.72
N ALA A 51 3.10 11.93 4.47
CA ALA A 51 3.52 12.10 5.86
C ALA A 51 3.13 10.90 6.73
N LEU A 52 1.91 10.39 6.59
CA LEU A 52 1.44 9.20 7.30
C LEU A 52 2.24 7.94 6.92
N LEU A 53 2.54 7.75 5.62
CA LEU A 53 3.38 6.63 5.18
C LEU A 53 4.80 6.71 5.76
N LEU A 54 5.41 7.90 5.81
CA LEU A 54 6.72 8.10 6.44
C LEU A 54 6.68 7.83 7.94
N ILE A 55 5.63 8.27 8.63
CA ILE A 55 5.42 7.99 10.08
C ILE A 55 5.27 6.49 10.29
N GLY A 56 4.47 5.80 9.47
CA GLY A 56 4.29 4.35 9.52
C GLY A 56 5.60 3.60 9.33
N GLY A 57 6.41 3.98 8.34
CA GLY A 57 7.75 3.43 8.14
C GLY A 57 8.67 3.65 9.34
N LYS A 58 8.68 4.86 9.91
CA LYS A 58 9.49 5.19 11.10
C LYS A 58 9.06 4.40 12.34
N ARG A 59 7.75 4.27 12.57
CA ARG A 59 7.21 3.51 13.71
C ARG A 59 7.44 2.01 13.56
N ALA A 60 7.37 1.49 12.33
CA ALA A 60 7.65 0.08 12.07
C ALA A 60 9.09 -0.33 12.35
N ALA A 61 10.04 0.61 12.27
CA ALA A 61 11.45 0.38 12.61
C ALA A 61 11.73 0.33 14.13
N ARG A 62 10.71 0.50 14.98
CA ARG A 62 10.87 0.44 16.44
C ARG A 62 11.21 -0.98 16.89
N GLU A 63 12.11 -1.07 17.86
CA GLU A 63 12.48 -2.33 18.52
C GLU A 63 11.30 -2.97 19.26
N ARG A 64 11.39 -4.29 19.46
CA ARG A 64 10.39 -5.10 20.15
C ARG A 64 10.26 -4.66 21.61
N THR A 65 9.05 -4.70 22.15
CA THR A 65 8.79 -4.47 23.58
C THR A 65 8.05 -5.68 24.17
N PRO A 66 7.97 -5.82 25.51
CA PRO A 66 7.18 -6.91 26.12
C PRO A 66 5.72 -6.94 25.67
N GLU A 67 5.11 -5.77 25.42
CA GLU A 67 3.74 -5.64 24.90
C GLU A 67 3.64 -6.01 23.42
N HIS A 68 4.72 -5.83 22.67
CA HIS A 68 4.81 -6.11 21.23
C HIS A 68 6.01 -7.03 20.93
N PRO A 69 5.92 -8.32 21.31
CA PRO A 69 7.05 -9.26 21.25
C PRO A 69 7.50 -9.58 19.82
N PHE A 70 6.61 -9.41 18.85
CA PHE A 70 6.92 -9.55 17.41
C PHE A 70 7.33 -8.24 16.74
N GLY A 71 7.37 -7.13 17.48
CA GLY A 71 7.77 -5.82 16.98
C GLY A 71 6.64 -5.04 16.34
N TYR A 72 7.02 -3.99 15.60
CA TYR A 72 6.10 -2.96 15.10
C TYR A 72 5.94 -2.98 13.57
N GLY A 73 6.42 -4.01 12.87
CA GLY A 73 6.37 -4.10 11.40
C GLY A 73 4.99 -3.79 10.78
N ARG A 74 3.92 -4.19 11.48
CA ARG A 74 2.51 -3.94 11.09
C ARG A 74 2.08 -2.47 11.09
N GLU A 75 2.85 -1.57 11.70
CA GLU A 75 2.58 -0.12 11.63
C GLU A 75 2.54 0.36 10.17
N ARG A 76 3.36 -0.21 9.28
CA ARG A 76 3.30 0.10 7.83
C ARG A 76 1.93 -0.23 7.23
N TYR A 77 1.35 -1.38 7.59
CA TYR A 77 0.00 -1.78 7.15
C TYR A 77 -1.08 -0.87 7.75
N PHE A 78 -0.96 -0.55 9.03
CA PHE A 78 -1.92 0.31 9.72
C PHE A 78 -1.96 1.71 9.10
N TYR A 79 -0.82 2.36 8.91
CA TYR A 79 -0.79 3.70 8.32
C TYR A 79 -1.23 3.72 6.86
N ALA A 80 -0.88 2.70 6.07
CA ALA A 80 -1.41 2.56 4.71
C ALA A 80 -2.93 2.38 4.69
N PHE A 81 -3.49 1.61 5.62
CA PHE A 81 -4.93 1.46 5.79
C PHE A 81 -5.60 2.77 6.21
N VAL A 82 -5.00 3.54 7.11
CA VAL A 82 -5.50 4.87 7.51
C VAL A 82 -5.53 5.81 6.30
N VAL A 83 -4.49 5.83 5.47
CA VAL A 83 -4.48 6.61 4.22
C VAL A 83 -5.62 6.18 3.30
N ALA A 84 -5.75 4.87 3.05
CA ALA A 84 -6.78 4.31 2.17
C ALA A 84 -8.21 4.61 2.62
N VAL A 85 -8.50 4.49 3.92
CA VAL A 85 -9.87 4.63 4.44
C VAL A 85 -10.20 6.06 4.82
N VAL A 86 -9.28 6.80 5.44
CA VAL A 86 -9.59 8.13 5.96
C VAL A 86 -9.42 9.16 4.85
N LEU A 87 -8.23 9.27 4.28
CA LEU A 87 -7.90 10.40 3.41
C LEU A 87 -8.57 10.29 2.04
N PHE A 88 -8.55 9.12 1.40
CA PHE A 88 -9.28 8.94 0.14
C PHE A 88 -10.79 9.02 0.29
N THR A 89 -11.38 8.52 1.38
CA THR A 89 -12.84 8.65 1.59
C THR A 89 -13.23 10.09 1.84
N ILE A 90 -12.46 10.84 2.64
CA ILE A 90 -12.71 12.27 2.84
C ILE A 90 -12.60 13.02 1.51
N GLY A 91 -11.56 12.75 0.72
CA GLY A 91 -11.39 13.34 -0.61
C GLY A 91 -12.54 13.00 -1.56
N ALA A 92 -13.01 11.75 -1.55
CA ALA A 92 -14.14 11.31 -2.35
C ALA A 92 -15.45 11.99 -1.94
N VAL A 93 -15.79 11.98 -0.63
CA VAL A 93 -17.01 12.62 -0.11
C VAL A 93 -16.99 14.12 -0.38
N PHE A 94 -15.85 14.77 -0.15
CA PHE A 94 -15.68 16.19 -0.43
C PHE A 94 -15.88 16.49 -1.91
N SER A 95 -15.25 15.74 -2.82
CA SER A 95 -15.38 15.94 -4.27
C SER A 95 -16.80 15.66 -4.77
N LEU A 96 -17.47 14.63 -4.23
CA LEU A 96 -18.87 14.34 -4.57
C LEU A 96 -19.81 15.45 -4.09
N TYR A 97 -19.62 15.94 -2.86
CA TYR A 97 -20.38 17.07 -2.32
C TYR A 97 -20.15 18.34 -3.14
N GLU A 98 -18.89 18.68 -3.42
CA GLU A 98 -18.51 19.87 -4.18
C GLU A 98 -19.05 19.79 -5.61
N GLY A 99 -18.92 18.64 -6.27
CA GLY A 99 -19.50 18.41 -7.59
C GLY A 99 -21.02 18.58 -7.61
N TRP A 100 -21.71 18.01 -6.63
CA TRP A 100 -23.16 18.22 -6.47
C TRP A 100 -23.50 19.69 -6.22
N HIS A 101 -22.73 20.38 -5.39
CA HIS A 101 -22.92 21.79 -5.06
C HIS A 101 -22.76 22.67 -6.31
N LYS A 102 -21.68 22.50 -7.08
CA LYS A 102 -21.42 23.21 -8.35
C LYS A 102 -22.47 22.95 -9.43
N ILE A 103 -23.05 21.74 -9.49
CA ILE A 103 -24.15 21.43 -10.40
C ILE A 103 -25.44 22.14 -9.95
N SER A 104 -25.69 22.17 -8.64
CA SER A 104 -26.90 22.77 -8.06
C SER A 104 -26.86 24.30 -8.02
N HIS A 105 -25.67 24.87 -7.89
CA HIS A 105 -25.38 26.31 -7.85
C HIS A 105 -24.21 26.61 -8.80
N PRO A 106 -24.45 26.68 -10.12
CA PRO A 106 -23.39 26.92 -11.08
C PRO A 106 -22.84 28.34 -10.96
N GLU A 107 -21.54 28.46 -10.70
CA GLU A 107 -20.82 29.73 -10.63
C GLU A 107 -19.85 29.83 -11.82
N ALA A 108 -19.78 31.01 -12.45
CA ALA A 108 -18.90 31.21 -13.59
C ALA A 108 -17.42 31.14 -13.18
N ILE A 109 -16.58 30.55 -14.04
CA ILE A 109 -15.14 30.49 -13.82
C ILE A 109 -14.55 31.88 -14.12
N GLU A 110 -14.36 32.69 -13.09
CA GLU A 110 -13.92 34.09 -13.24
C GLU A 110 -12.50 34.24 -13.81
N SER A 111 -11.62 33.26 -13.58
CA SER A 111 -10.21 33.31 -14.01
C SER A 111 -9.72 32.01 -14.63
N PRO A 112 -10.20 31.63 -15.83
CA PRO A 112 -9.86 30.35 -16.47
C PRO A 112 -8.35 30.19 -16.72
N GLN A 113 -7.65 31.29 -17.01
CA GLN A 113 -6.20 31.30 -17.23
C GLN A 113 -5.40 30.75 -16.03
N TRP A 114 -5.82 31.07 -14.80
CA TRP A 114 -5.20 30.57 -13.58
C TRP A 114 -5.53 29.09 -13.37
N ALA A 115 -6.79 28.70 -13.60
CA ALA A 115 -7.21 27.31 -13.53
C ALA A 115 -6.41 26.42 -14.50
N PHE A 116 -6.28 26.82 -15.77
CA PHE A 116 -5.47 26.09 -16.75
C PHE A 116 -3.98 26.07 -16.39
N GLY A 117 -3.42 27.20 -15.96
CA GLY A 117 -2.01 27.27 -15.56
C GLY A 117 -1.68 26.32 -14.41
N VAL A 118 -2.50 26.32 -13.37
CA VAL A 118 -2.35 25.42 -12.20
C VAL A 118 -2.56 23.96 -12.61
N LEU A 119 -3.58 23.64 -13.39
CA LEU A 119 -3.85 22.27 -13.84
C LEU A 119 -2.71 21.71 -14.70
N ILE A 120 -2.19 22.49 -15.64
CA ILE A 120 -1.07 22.05 -16.49
C ILE A 120 0.19 21.84 -15.64
N PHE A 121 0.48 22.78 -14.72
CA PHE A 121 1.59 22.62 -13.79
C PHE A 121 1.43 21.36 -12.94
N ALA A 122 0.24 21.13 -12.41
CA ALA A 122 -0.07 19.95 -11.60
C ALA A 122 0.11 18.65 -12.40
N ILE A 123 -0.39 18.58 -13.63
CA ILE A 123 -0.20 17.41 -14.51
C ILE A 123 1.29 17.14 -14.73
N ILE A 124 2.11 18.18 -14.93
CA ILE A 124 3.56 18.03 -15.10
C ILE A 124 4.21 17.50 -13.82
N ALA A 125 3.95 18.13 -12.67
CA ALA A 125 4.50 17.75 -11.38
C ALA A 125 4.12 16.30 -11.02
N GLU A 126 2.83 15.97 -11.16
CA GLU A 126 2.27 14.65 -10.88
C GLU A 126 2.85 13.59 -11.83
N THR A 127 3.04 13.93 -13.12
CA THR A 127 3.69 13.01 -14.08
C THR A 127 5.12 12.68 -13.66
N PHE A 128 5.87 13.62 -13.07
CA PHE A 128 7.21 13.34 -12.55
C PHE A 128 7.18 12.44 -11.30
N SER A 129 6.23 12.67 -10.40
CA SER A 129 6.00 11.79 -9.24
C SER A 129 5.64 10.37 -9.71
N PHE A 130 4.61 10.26 -10.55
CA PHE A 130 4.11 8.99 -11.05
C PHE A 130 5.20 8.21 -11.77
N ARG A 131 6.01 8.85 -12.62
CA ARG A 131 7.16 8.21 -13.27
C ARG A 131 8.16 7.64 -12.25
N THR A 132 8.40 8.35 -11.16
CA THR A 132 9.27 7.90 -10.07
C THR A 132 8.65 6.70 -9.35
N ALA A 133 7.37 6.78 -8.98
CA ALA A 133 6.63 5.68 -8.37
C ALA A 133 6.62 4.42 -9.25
N ILE A 134 6.40 4.57 -10.56
CA ILE A 134 6.45 3.49 -11.54
C ILE A 134 7.85 2.89 -11.65
N LYS A 135 8.91 3.72 -11.66
CA LYS A 135 10.30 3.24 -11.72
C LYS A 135 10.68 2.43 -10.49
N GLU A 136 10.41 2.94 -9.30
CA GLU A 136 10.71 2.26 -8.04
C GLU A 136 9.84 1.00 -7.88
N SER A 137 8.57 1.05 -8.30
CA SER A 137 7.68 -0.13 -8.31
C SER A 137 8.13 -1.19 -9.29
N ASN A 138 8.60 -0.83 -10.49
CA ASN A 138 9.11 -1.79 -11.48
C ASN A 138 10.36 -2.53 -10.99
N ALA A 139 11.21 -1.89 -10.18
CA ALA A 139 12.36 -2.55 -9.57
C ALA A 139 11.96 -3.70 -8.63
N VAL A 140 10.75 -3.65 -8.06
CA VAL A 140 10.19 -4.68 -7.16
C VAL A 140 9.24 -5.63 -7.90
N ARG A 141 8.43 -5.11 -8.83
CA ARG A 141 7.42 -5.85 -9.60
C ARG A 141 8.03 -6.94 -10.49
N GLY A 142 9.22 -6.68 -11.04
CA GLY A 142 9.82 -7.54 -12.07
C GLY A 142 8.85 -7.73 -13.24
N ASN A 143 8.55 -8.99 -13.58
CA ASN A 143 7.70 -9.36 -14.71
C ASN A 143 6.21 -9.51 -14.37
N GLN A 144 5.79 -9.30 -13.12
CA GLN A 144 4.38 -9.44 -12.71
C GLN A 144 3.53 -8.35 -13.34
N SER A 145 2.26 -8.61 -13.69
CA SER A 145 1.36 -7.54 -14.17
C SER A 145 1.08 -6.48 -13.07
N TRP A 146 0.65 -5.28 -13.45
CA TRP A 146 0.29 -4.23 -12.48
C TRP A 146 -0.83 -4.65 -11.53
N VAL A 147 -1.85 -5.33 -12.05
CA VAL A 147 -2.95 -5.86 -11.22
C VAL A 147 -2.43 -6.89 -10.23
N ALA A 148 -1.54 -7.79 -10.67
CA ALA A 148 -0.91 -8.75 -9.76
C ALA A 148 -0.03 -8.06 -8.72
N PHE A 149 0.72 -7.03 -9.10
CA PHE A 149 1.55 -6.26 -8.17
C PHE A 149 0.73 -5.58 -7.09
N ILE A 150 -0.34 -4.88 -7.45
CA ILE A 150 -1.24 -4.21 -6.49
C ILE A 150 -1.84 -5.22 -5.51
N ARG A 151 -2.29 -6.38 -5.99
CA ARG A 151 -2.94 -7.41 -5.16
C ARG A 151 -2.00 -8.30 -4.35
N ARG A 152 -0.76 -8.48 -4.80
CA ARG A 152 0.18 -9.45 -4.20
C ARG A 152 1.33 -8.79 -3.45
N SER A 153 1.51 -7.48 -3.61
CA SER A 153 2.57 -6.77 -2.90
C SER A 153 2.34 -6.82 -1.40
N LYS A 154 3.34 -7.32 -0.68
CA LYS A 154 3.37 -7.35 0.79
C LYS A 154 3.88 -6.04 1.38
N SER A 155 4.36 -5.13 0.54
CA SER A 155 4.70 -3.75 0.90
C SER A 155 3.56 -2.82 0.45
N PRO A 156 2.85 -2.14 1.36
CA PRO A 156 1.67 -1.38 1.00
C PRO A 156 1.99 -0.02 0.36
N GLU A 157 3.19 0.53 0.59
CA GLU A 157 3.51 1.91 0.20
C GLU A 157 3.53 2.10 -1.31
N LEU A 158 4.23 1.22 -2.03
CA LEU A 158 4.38 1.35 -3.48
C LEU A 158 3.04 1.21 -4.23
N PRO A 159 2.19 0.19 -3.97
CA PRO A 159 0.85 0.13 -4.54
C PRO A 159 -0.03 1.34 -4.20
N VAL A 160 0.00 1.81 -2.95
CA VAL A 160 -0.78 2.99 -2.51
C VAL A 160 -0.37 4.22 -3.31
N ILE A 161 0.94 4.53 -3.38
CA ILE A 161 1.45 5.71 -4.11
C ILE A 161 1.16 5.60 -5.61
N VAL A 162 1.33 4.41 -6.22
CA VAL A 162 1.04 4.24 -7.66
C VAL A 162 -0.44 4.47 -7.95
N LEU A 163 -1.35 3.96 -7.12
CA LEU A 163 -2.78 4.16 -7.28
C LEU A 163 -3.20 5.61 -6.98
N GLU A 164 -2.57 6.24 -6.00
CA GLU A 164 -2.74 7.65 -5.65
C GLU A 164 -2.36 8.55 -6.83
N ASP A 165 -1.11 8.49 -7.29
CA ASP A 165 -0.59 9.32 -8.38
C ASP A 165 -1.35 9.07 -9.70
N LEU A 166 -1.74 7.81 -9.98
CA LEU A 166 -2.60 7.49 -11.12
C LEU A 166 -3.98 8.14 -10.98
N GLY A 167 -4.57 8.07 -9.79
CA GLY A 167 -5.83 8.71 -9.45
C GLY A 167 -5.76 10.22 -9.58
N ALA A 168 -4.69 10.84 -9.09
CA ALA A 168 -4.44 12.26 -9.21
C ALA A 168 -4.32 12.69 -10.67
N LEU A 169 -3.56 11.97 -11.51
CA LEU A 169 -3.45 12.26 -12.94
C LEU A 169 -4.79 12.15 -13.67
N LEU A 170 -5.55 11.07 -13.43
CA LEU A 170 -6.87 10.90 -14.03
C LEU A 170 -7.85 11.97 -13.54
N GLY A 171 -7.78 12.33 -12.26
CA GLY A 171 -8.56 13.40 -11.67
C GLY A 171 -8.25 14.76 -12.27
N LEU A 172 -6.96 15.07 -12.50
CA LEU A 172 -6.52 16.28 -13.19
C LEU A 172 -7.01 16.33 -14.63
N ILE A 173 -7.07 15.18 -15.33
CA ILE A 173 -7.67 15.10 -16.66
C ILE A 173 -9.18 15.39 -16.61
N PHE A 174 -9.90 14.87 -15.62
CA PHE A 174 -11.33 15.17 -15.43
C PHE A 174 -11.57 16.64 -15.07
N ALA A 175 -10.73 17.23 -14.22
CA ALA A 175 -10.79 18.65 -13.91
C ALA A 175 -10.53 19.50 -15.16
N LEU A 176 -9.48 19.17 -15.93
CA LEU A 176 -9.18 19.86 -17.18
C LEU A 176 -10.33 19.76 -18.17
N PHE A 177 -10.92 18.58 -18.33
CA PHE A 177 -12.10 18.38 -19.15
C PHE A 177 -13.29 19.23 -18.68
N GLY A 178 -13.59 19.22 -17.39
CA GLY A 178 -14.69 20.00 -16.80
C GLY A 178 -14.53 21.50 -17.02
N VAL A 179 -13.34 22.04 -16.70
CA VAL A 179 -13.00 23.46 -16.91
C VAL A 179 -13.02 23.83 -18.39
N THR A 180 -12.44 23.01 -19.27
CA THR A 180 -12.48 23.26 -20.72
C THR A 180 -13.90 23.29 -21.25
N MET A 181 -14.74 22.31 -20.90
CA MET A 181 -16.12 22.28 -21.35
C MET A 181 -16.92 23.44 -20.77
N ALA A 182 -16.70 23.82 -19.52
CA ALA A 182 -17.37 24.96 -18.90
C ALA A 182 -17.06 26.27 -19.65
N VAL A 183 -15.80 26.49 -20.04
CA VAL A 183 -15.37 27.69 -20.78
C VAL A 183 -15.87 27.67 -22.22
N VAL A 184 -15.80 26.54 -22.92
CA VAL A 184 -16.19 26.45 -24.34
C VAL A 184 -17.69 26.53 -24.53
N THR A 185 -18.47 25.98 -23.58
CA THR A 185 -19.94 25.94 -23.66
C THR A 185 -20.63 27.06 -22.88
N ASP A 186 -19.85 27.89 -22.18
CA ASP A 186 -20.33 28.92 -21.25
C ASP A 186 -21.32 28.35 -20.21
N ASN A 187 -21.04 27.13 -19.73
CA ASN A 187 -21.90 26.40 -18.81
C ASN A 187 -21.08 25.79 -17.66
N ALA A 188 -21.11 26.44 -16.50
CA ALA A 188 -20.40 26.06 -15.30
C ALA A 188 -20.76 24.66 -14.74
N VAL A 189 -21.89 24.07 -15.17
CA VAL A 189 -22.28 22.70 -14.76
C VAL A 189 -21.20 21.67 -15.13
N TRP A 190 -20.47 21.89 -16.22
CA TRP A 190 -19.39 20.98 -16.64
C TRP A 190 -18.24 20.88 -15.65
N ASP A 191 -17.92 21.97 -14.92
CA ASP A 191 -16.92 21.93 -13.86
C ASP A 191 -17.40 21.07 -12.68
N GLY A 192 -18.69 21.17 -12.34
CA GLY A 192 -19.34 20.29 -11.36
C GLY A 192 -19.34 18.82 -11.78
N ILE A 193 -19.59 18.52 -13.07
CA ILE A 193 -19.52 17.15 -13.61
C ILE A 193 -18.08 16.62 -13.51
N GLY A 194 -17.07 17.42 -13.91
CA GLY A 194 -15.66 17.04 -13.77
C GLY A 194 -15.30 16.73 -12.30
N THR A 195 -15.75 17.58 -11.38
CA THR A 195 -15.55 17.40 -9.93
C THR A 195 -16.23 16.12 -9.41
N LEU A 196 -17.44 15.81 -9.90
CA LEU A 196 -18.15 14.58 -9.54
C LEU A 196 -17.42 13.32 -10.05
N MET A 197 -16.87 13.37 -11.27
CA MET A 197 -16.07 12.28 -11.83
C MET A 197 -14.82 12.00 -10.97
N ILE A 198 -14.16 13.05 -10.46
CA ILE A 198 -13.05 12.92 -9.49
C ILE A 198 -13.54 12.22 -8.22
N GLY A 199 -14.68 12.63 -7.66
CA GLY A 199 -15.23 11.99 -6.46
C GLY A 199 -15.51 10.49 -6.64
N VAL A 200 -16.08 10.09 -7.78
CA VAL A 200 -16.31 8.67 -8.10
C VAL A 200 -14.98 7.91 -8.25
N LEU A 201 -13.99 8.52 -8.90
CA LEU A 201 -12.65 7.93 -9.05
C LEU A 201 -11.98 7.70 -7.69
N LEU A 202 -11.99 8.72 -6.82
CA LEU A 202 -11.42 8.62 -5.47
C LEU A 202 -12.14 7.55 -4.63
N ALA A 203 -13.47 7.45 -4.73
CA ALA A 203 -14.24 6.40 -4.06
C ALA A 203 -13.83 5.00 -4.54
N ALA A 204 -13.63 4.81 -5.85
CA ALA A 204 -13.17 3.54 -6.40
C ALA A 204 -11.76 3.16 -5.91
N ILE A 205 -10.84 4.13 -5.89
CA ILE A 205 -9.48 3.94 -5.37
C ILE A 205 -9.50 3.62 -3.89
N ALA A 206 -10.29 4.34 -3.08
CA ALA A 206 -10.48 4.08 -1.66
C ALA A 206 -10.92 2.63 -1.40
N VAL A 207 -11.93 2.15 -2.14
CA VAL A 207 -12.46 0.78 -2.00
C VAL A 207 -11.39 -0.25 -2.35
N ILE A 208 -10.68 -0.08 -3.48
CA ILE A 208 -9.61 -1.00 -3.89
C ILE A 208 -8.52 -1.04 -2.81
N LEU A 209 -8.00 0.11 -2.40
CA LEU A 209 -6.92 0.18 -1.41
C LEU A 209 -7.37 -0.36 -0.04
N ALA A 210 -8.58 -0.07 0.40
CA ALA A 210 -9.09 -0.55 1.68
C ALA A 210 -9.20 -2.08 1.71
N ILE A 211 -9.63 -2.72 0.60
CA ILE A 211 -9.72 -4.18 0.51
C ILE A 211 -8.32 -4.81 0.58
N GLU A 212 -7.38 -4.31 -0.21
CA GLU A 212 -6.03 -4.89 -0.28
C GLU A 212 -5.23 -4.65 1.02
N THR A 213 -5.29 -3.44 1.58
CA THR A 213 -4.57 -3.13 2.84
C THR A 213 -5.18 -3.81 4.06
N LYS A 214 -6.50 -4.04 4.08
CA LYS A 214 -7.16 -4.80 5.15
C LYS A 214 -6.62 -6.23 5.25
N SER A 215 -6.42 -6.89 4.12
CA SER A 215 -5.93 -8.28 4.09
C SER A 215 -4.54 -8.39 4.73
N LEU A 216 -3.64 -7.45 4.39
CA LEU A 216 -2.31 -7.34 5.00
C LEU A 216 -2.35 -7.08 6.51
N LEU A 217 -3.34 -6.30 6.99
CA LEU A 217 -3.50 -6.00 8.41
C LEU A 217 -4.00 -7.21 9.22
N ILE A 218 -4.91 -8.00 8.64
CA ILE A 218 -5.37 -9.27 9.24
C ILE A 218 -4.20 -10.25 9.33
N GLY A 219 -3.33 -10.24 8.32
CA GLY A 219 -2.10 -10.99 8.28
C GLY A 219 -2.17 -12.08 7.23
N GLU A 220 -1.51 -11.84 6.10
CA GLU A 220 -1.43 -12.79 5.00
C GLU A 220 -0.27 -13.76 5.21
N GLY A 221 -0.44 -14.98 4.69
CA GLY A 221 0.66 -15.92 4.53
C GLY A 221 1.69 -15.46 3.50
N ALA A 222 2.83 -16.12 3.52
CA ALA A 222 3.86 -16.00 2.51
C ALA A 222 3.32 -16.40 1.14
N GLY A 223 3.88 -15.82 0.07
CA GLY A 223 3.47 -16.18 -1.30
C GLY A 223 3.85 -17.63 -1.64
N PRO A 224 3.19 -18.28 -2.61
CA PRO A 224 3.42 -19.70 -2.92
C PRO A 224 4.88 -20.06 -3.24
N GLU A 225 5.62 -19.15 -3.88
CA GLU A 225 7.04 -19.35 -4.18
C GLU A 225 7.92 -19.31 -2.93
N VAL A 226 7.58 -18.42 -1.98
CA VAL A 226 8.29 -18.32 -0.69
C VAL A 226 7.94 -19.52 0.19
N GLU A 227 6.67 -19.92 0.25
CA GLU A 227 6.25 -21.12 0.97
C GLU A 227 6.94 -22.36 0.43
N LYS A 228 7.03 -22.52 -0.89
CA LYS A 228 7.75 -23.62 -1.51
C LYS A 228 9.23 -23.63 -1.09
N ARG A 229 9.91 -22.48 -1.12
CA ARG A 229 11.31 -22.37 -0.68
C ARG A 229 11.49 -22.76 0.79
N ILE A 230 10.55 -22.37 1.66
CA ILE A 230 10.57 -22.78 3.07
C ILE A 230 10.37 -24.30 3.18
N CYS A 231 9.40 -24.87 2.45
CA CYS A 231 9.17 -26.31 2.44
C CYS A 231 10.38 -27.10 1.95
N ASP A 232 10.97 -26.68 0.82
CA ASP A 232 12.16 -27.33 0.24
C ASP A 232 13.35 -27.25 1.22
N ALA A 233 13.54 -26.10 1.89
CA ALA A 233 14.58 -25.94 2.90
C ALA A 233 14.38 -26.87 4.10
N LEU A 234 13.16 -26.95 4.65
CA LEU A 234 12.83 -27.83 5.76
C LEU A 234 12.99 -29.32 5.39
N GLN A 235 12.53 -29.73 4.22
CA GLN A 235 12.62 -31.13 3.75
C GLN A 235 14.05 -31.55 3.36
N SER A 236 14.95 -30.59 3.12
CA SER A 236 16.36 -30.87 2.85
C SER A 236 17.16 -31.23 4.11
N THR A 237 16.58 -31.04 5.29
CA THR A 237 17.22 -31.37 6.58
C THR A 237 17.07 -32.87 6.84
N PRO A 238 18.18 -33.63 7.03
CA PRO A 238 18.13 -35.08 7.21
C PRO A 238 17.25 -35.55 8.37
N GLU A 239 17.22 -34.80 9.46
CA GLU A 239 16.44 -35.06 10.67
C GLU A 239 14.94 -34.75 10.50
N VAL A 240 14.54 -34.12 9.39
CA VAL A 240 13.14 -33.80 9.09
C VAL A 240 12.61 -34.80 8.06
N SER A 241 11.93 -35.84 8.54
CA SER A 241 11.34 -36.86 7.66
C SER A 241 10.24 -36.28 6.75
N ARG A 242 9.41 -35.37 7.28
CA ARG A 242 8.37 -34.65 6.54
C ARG A 242 7.83 -33.45 7.30
N ILE A 243 7.16 -32.55 6.57
CA ILE A 243 6.33 -31.49 7.14
C ILE A 243 4.92 -32.05 7.37
N ILE A 244 4.39 -31.90 8.59
CA ILE A 244 3.02 -32.32 8.94
C ILE A 244 2.05 -31.21 8.57
N HIS A 245 2.31 -29.99 9.03
CA HIS A 245 1.61 -28.79 8.59
C HIS A 245 2.52 -27.56 8.77
N MET A 246 2.26 -26.51 8.01
CA MET A 246 2.98 -25.25 8.08
C MET A 246 2.00 -24.10 7.92
N ARG A 247 2.17 -23.06 8.72
CA ARG A 247 1.47 -21.79 8.60
C ARG A 247 2.49 -20.67 8.59
N THR A 248 2.29 -19.73 7.68
CA THR A 248 3.14 -18.56 7.54
C THR A 248 2.32 -17.30 7.77
N LEU A 249 2.96 -16.23 8.23
CA LEU A 249 2.29 -14.96 8.53
C LEU A 249 3.25 -13.79 8.35
N HIS A 250 2.87 -12.78 7.58
CA HIS A 250 3.60 -11.53 7.55
C HIS A 250 3.38 -10.74 8.86
N LEU A 251 4.48 -10.46 9.55
CA LEU A 251 4.57 -9.53 10.68
C LEU A 251 4.93 -8.11 10.20
N GLY A 252 5.48 -8.02 8.99
CA GLY A 252 5.72 -6.82 8.23
C GLY A 252 6.10 -7.20 6.79
N PRO A 253 6.35 -6.21 5.92
CA PRO A 253 6.64 -6.49 4.51
C PRO A 253 7.88 -7.37 4.31
N GLU A 254 8.91 -7.20 5.15
CA GLU A 254 10.16 -7.97 5.13
C GLU A 254 10.34 -8.84 6.38
N GLU A 255 9.24 -9.22 7.06
CA GLU A 255 9.29 -10.08 8.24
C GLU A 255 8.16 -11.12 8.21
N ILE A 256 8.54 -12.38 8.09
CA ILE A 256 7.65 -13.55 8.03
C ILE A 256 7.86 -14.39 9.30
N LEU A 257 6.74 -14.74 9.92
CA LEU A 257 6.65 -15.80 10.91
C LEU A 257 6.37 -17.12 10.21
N VAL A 258 7.16 -18.15 10.55
CA VAL A 258 6.99 -19.52 10.08
C VAL A 258 6.70 -20.39 11.30
N ALA A 259 5.50 -20.96 11.35
CA ALA A 259 5.13 -21.96 12.35
C ALA A 259 4.91 -23.29 11.63
N ALA A 260 5.80 -24.25 11.84
CA ALA A 260 5.74 -25.54 11.18
C ALA A 260 5.81 -26.67 12.20
N LYS A 261 5.04 -27.71 11.91
CA LYS A 261 5.11 -28.97 12.61
C LYS A 261 5.84 -29.98 11.75
N ILE A 262 6.97 -30.47 12.25
CA ILE A 262 7.90 -31.35 11.53
C ILE A 262 7.88 -32.74 12.14
N ALA A 263 7.96 -33.75 11.28
CA ALA A 263 8.00 -35.14 11.72
C ALA A 263 9.44 -35.58 11.98
N VAL A 264 9.66 -36.16 13.15
CA VAL A 264 10.93 -36.76 13.57
C VAL A 264 10.80 -38.28 13.66
N GLU A 265 11.92 -39.01 13.70
CA GLU A 265 11.90 -40.46 13.80
C GLU A 265 11.70 -40.92 15.25
N HIS A 266 11.12 -42.12 15.41
CA HIS A 266 10.80 -42.67 16.74
C HIS A 266 12.04 -42.93 17.60
N ASN A 267 13.20 -43.12 16.95
CA ASN A 267 14.46 -43.45 17.59
C ASN A 267 15.37 -42.22 17.77
N ASP A 268 14.93 -41.03 17.36
CA ASP A 268 15.72 -39.81 17.53
C ASP A 268 15.83 -39.46 19.01
N THR A 269 17.04 -39.16 19.47
CA THR A 269 17.22 -38.63 20.83
C THR A 269 16.82 -37.17 20.89
N ALA A 270 16.59 -36.64 22.10
CA ALA A 270 16.32 -35.21 22.27
C ALA A 270 17.44 -34.31 21.69
N ALA A 271 18.69 -34.79 21.69
CA ALA A 271 19.82 -34.08 21.10
C ALA A 271 19.76 -34.08 19.56
N ASP A 272 19.31 -35.19 18.95
CA ASP A 272 19.13 -35.29 17.50
C ASP A 272 18.03 -34.35 17.03
N VAL A 273 16.89 -34.34 17.73
CA VAL A 273 15.77 -33.43 17.45
C VAL A 273 16.19 -31.96 17.58
N ALA A 274 16.90 -31.59 18.65
CA ALA A 274 17.37 -30.22 18.84
C ALA A 274 18.29 -29.77 17.72
N ARG A 275 19.27 -30.61 17.35
CA ARG A 275 20.18 -30.34 16.22
C ARG A 275 19.44 -30.24 14.89
N GLY A 276 18.45 -31.11 14.65
CA GLY A 276 17.61 -31.07 13.45
C GLY A 276 16.81 -29.78 13.35
N ILE A 277 16.25 -29.30 14.47
CA ILE A 277 15.56 -28.00 14.54
C ILE A 277 16.52 -26.85 14.22
N ASP A 278 17.69 -26.79 14.87
CA ASP A 278 18.66 -25.72 14.66
C ASP A 278 19.13 -25.66 13.18
N GLU A 279 19.40 -26.82 12.58
CA GLU A 279 19.81 -26.92 11.18
C GLU A 279 18.68 -26.55 10.21
N ALA A 280 17.44 -27.00 10.49
CA ALA A 280 16.27 -26.62 9.70
C ALA A 280 16.01 -25.12 9.75
N GLU A 281 16.11 -24.50 10.94
CA GLU A 281 16.00 -23.04 11.07
C GLU A 281 17.09 -22.31 10.29
N ARG A 282 18.34 -22.75 10.39
CA ARG A 282 19.47 -22.16 9.65
C ARG A 282 19.21 -22.18 8.15
N ARG A 283 18.79 -23.33 7.61
CA ARG A 283 18.49 -23.49 6.18
C ARG A 283 17.33 -22.63 5.72
N VAL A 284 16.26 -22.52 6.53
CA VAL A 284 15.14 -21.64 6.22
C VAL A 284 15.59 -20.18 6.18
N ARG A 285 16.42 -19.72 7.12
CA ARG A 285 16.96 -18.35 7.13
C ARG A 285 17.85 -18.05 5.92
N GLU A 286 18.64 -19.03 5.48
CA GLU A 286 19.47 -18.91 4.27
C GLU A 286 18.62 -18.89 3.00
N ALA A 287 17.62 -19.77 2.92
CA ALA A 287 16.73 -19.88 1.78
C ALA A 287 15.76 -18.70 1.69
N VAL A 288 15.30 -18.15 2.82
CA VAL A 288 14.33 -17.05 2.90
C VAL A 288 14.75 -16.09 4.03
N PRO A 289 15.55 -15.05 3.71
CA PRO A 289 16.03 -14.10 4.71
C PRO A 289 14.95 -13.34 5.47
N ASP A 290 13.75 -13.23 4.90
CA ASP A 290 12.59 -12.58 5.53
C ASP A 290 11.95 -13.46 6.62
N ALA A 291 12.25 -14.77 6.68
CA ALA A 291 11.76 -15.70 7.70
C ALA A 291 12.50 -15.50 9.04
N ARG A 292 12.16 -14.42 9.75
CA ARG A 292 12.86 -13.99 10.98
C ARG A 292 12.39 -14.70 12.23
N VAL A 293 11.11 -15.05 12.31
CA VAL A 293 10.51 -15.73 13.46
C VAL A 293 10.14 -17.13 13.02
N ILE A 294 10.80 -18.14 13.58
CA ILE A 294 10.59 -19.54 13.20
C ILE A 294 10.24 -20.32 14.46
N TYR A 295 9.15 -21.08 14.40
CA TYR A 295 8.74 -22.05 15.42
C TYR A 295 8.59 -23.41 14.76
N LEU A 296 9.47 -24.34 15.11
CA LEU A 296 9.41 -25.72 14.66
C LEU A 296 8.96 -26.61 15.82
N GLU A 297 7.79 -27.23 15.68
CA GLU A 297 7.26 -28.20 16.64
C GLU A 297 7.59 -29.62 16.15
N PRO A 298 8.43 -30.40 16.84
CA PRO A 298 8.66 -31.80 16.50
C PRO A 298 7.49 -32.69 16.95
N ASP A 299 7.07 -33.64 16.12
CA ASP A 299 6.07 -34.66 16.46
C ASP A 299 6.31 -35.95 15.66
N LEU A 300 5.63 -37.02 16.05
CA LEU A 300 5.61 -38.27 15.31
C LEU A 300 4.46 -38.24 14.30
N TYR A 301 4.75 -38.56 13.05
CA TYR A 301 3.70 -38.61 12.03
C TYR A 301 2.75 -39.79 12.28
N ARG A 302 1.46 -39.50 12.41
CA ARG A 302 0.38 -40.50 12.59
C ARG A 302 -0.61 -40.40 11.43
N GLN A 303 -0.68 -41.42 10.57
CA GLN A 303 -1.54 -41.42 9.39
C GLN A 303 -3.03 -41.20 9.74
N ASP A 304 -3.50 -41.78 10.84
CA ASP A 304 -4.91 -41.74 11.26
C ASP A 304 -5.41 -40.32 11.62
N ARG A 305 -4.51 -39.42 12.02
CA ARG A 305 -4.85 -38.05 12.45
C ARG A 305 -4.78 -37.04 11.29
N ALA A 306 -4.15 -37.40 10.18
CA ALA A 306 -4.04 -36.56 8.99
C ALA A 306 -5.33 -36.53 8.15
N ALA A 307 -6.24 -37.50 8.36
CA ALA A 307 -7.52 -37.59 7.67
C ALA A 307 -8.65 -36.75 8.32
N ALA A 308 -8.43 -36.22 9.52
CA ALA A 308 -9.37 -35.31 10.16
C ALA A 308 -9.20 -33.90 9.54
N PRO A 309 -10.29 -33.21 9.13
CA PRO A 309 -10.17 -31.86 8.58
C PRO A 309 -9.53 -30.97 9.64
N SER A 310 -8.40 -30.36 9.32
CA SER A 310 -7.76 -29.35 10.15
C SER A 310 -8.77 -28.22 10.37
N GLY A 311 -9.26 -28.11 11.61
CA GLY A 311 -10.44 -27.33 11.97
C GLY A 311 -10.47 -25.91 11.40
N SER A 312 -11.62 -25.58 10.84
CA SER A 312 -12.14 -24.23 10.71
C SER A 312 -12.21 -23.58 12.09
N ALA A 313 -11.43 -22.52 12.29
CA ALA A 313 -11.66 -21.50 13.30
C ALA A 313 -11.50 -20.14 12.62
#